data_AF-A0A9E3BYW7-F1
#
_entry.id   AF-A0A9E3BYW7-F1
#
_cell.length_a   1.000
_cell.length_b   1.000
_cell.length_c   1.000
_cell.angle_alpha   90.00
_cell.angle_beta   90.00
_cell.angle_gamma   90.00
#
_symmetry.space_group_name_H-M   'P 1'
#
loop_
_entity.id
_entity.type
_entity.pdbx_description
1 polymer ?
#
loop_
_entity_poly.entity_id
_entity_poly.type
_entity_poly.pdbx_seq_one_letter_code
_entity_poly.pdbx_strand_id
1 'polypeptide(L)'
;MWVYRHVLTLILLAFTLPGWAITRFSRDFAPQEGLVAPPERPWRAELCLNGRWQFQPVPLPAGYDVKNGPPALPPPTPAGWSKTPIRIPSPWNVNSFSAGDGGDFRCFPSYPVAWEQASMGWLRRRFRVPAAWRGRRLALHFEAVAGDCRVWLNGKQLTEHFDSFLPFEVDVTDAVRWGG
;
A
#
# COMPACT_ATOMS: atom_id res chain seq x y z
N MET A 1 29.46 -39.97 -31.85
CA MET A 1 30.61 -39.05 -31.75
C MET A 1 30.33 -38.10 -30.59
N TRP A 2 30.90 -38.38 -29.42
CA TRP A 2 30.78 -37.57 -28.20
C TRP A 2 32.06 -36.75 -28.05
N VAL A 3 31.94 -35.44 -27.93
CA VAL A 3 33.07 -34.58 -27.54
C VAL A 3 32.57 -33.62 -26.46
N TYR A 4 32.93 -33.90 -25.21
CA TYR A 4 33.03 -32.89 -24.18
C TYR A 4 34.39 -32.21 -24.31
N ARG A 5 34.40 -30.88 -24.45
CA ARG A 5 35.58 -30.05 -24.25
C ARG A 5 35.14 -28.70 -23.68
N HIS A 6 35.82 -28.30 -22.62
CA HIS A 6 35.47 -27.27 -21.66
C HIS A 6 35.45 -25.82 -22.20
N VAL A 7 34.82 -24.94 -21.41
CA VAL A 7 35.31 -23.63 -20.91
C VAL A 7 34.22 -22.55 -20.99
N LEU A 8 33.96 -21.97 -19.83
CA LEU A 8 33.08 -20.87 -19.51
C LEU A 8 33.59 -19.57 -20.16
N THR A 9 32.73 -18.83 -20.86
CA THR A 9 32.96 -17.40 -21.14
C THR A 9 31.74 -16.60 -20.71
N LEU A 10 31.92 -15.88 -19.60
CA LEU A 10 30.98 -14.93 -19.04
C LEU A 10 31.12 -13.62 -19.82
N ILE A 11 30.10 -13.19 -20.55
CA ILE A 11 30.01 -11.83 -21.09
C ILE A 11 28.97 -11.07 -20.26
N LEU A 12 29.47 -10.31 -19.28
CA LEU A 12 28.71 -9.26 -18.61
C LEU A 12 28.58 -8.10 -19.60
N LEU A 13 27.52 -8.11 -20.40
CA LEU A 13 27.07 -6.91 -21.13
C LEU A 13 26.22 -6.08 -20.16
N ALA A 14 26.84 -5.03 -19.62
CA ALA A 14 26.12 -3.93 -18.99
C ALA A 14 25.28 -3.23 -20.07
N PHE A 15 24.05 -3.68 -20.27
CA PHE A 15 23.05 -2.86 -20.92
C PHE A 15 22.61 -1.79 -19.93
N THR A 16 23.09 -0.57 -20.13
CA THR A 16 22.37 0.62 -19.68
C THR A 16 21.03 0.60 -20.41
N LEU A 17 20.00 0.02 -19.80
CA LEU A 17 18.64 0.14 -20.33
C LEU A 17 18.28 1.63 -20.35
N PRO A 18 18.04 2.25 -21.51
CA PRO A 18 17.42 3.56 -21.53
C PRO A 18 15.95 3.36 -21.15
N GLY A 19 15.48 4.17 -20.22
CA GLY A 19 14.05 4.42 -20.03
C GLY A 19 13.27 3.26 -19.39
N TRP A 20 13.34 3.14 -18.07
CA TRP A 20 12.11 2.84 -17.36
C TRP A 20 11.22 4.04 -17.63
N ALA A 21 10.19 3.89 -18.46
CA ALA A 21 9.10 4.84 -18.55
C ALA A 21 8.34 4.81 -17.21
N ILE A 22 8.97 5.36 -16.18
CA ILE A 22 8.29 5.80 -14.97
C ILE A 22 7.41 6.93 -15.47
N THR A 23 6.09 6.72 -15.48
CA THR A 23 5.17 7.84 -15.53
C THR A 23 5.43 8.68 -14.28
N ARG A 24 6.26 9.72 -14.44
CA ARG A 24 6.45 10.77 -13.44
C ARG A 24 5.27 11.70 -13.60
N PHE A 25 4.31 11.61 -12.69
CA PHE A 25 3.31 12.66 -12.57
C PHE A 25 4.03 13.91 -12.05
N SER A 26 3.88 15.04 -12.74
CA SER A 26 4.40 16.34 -12.32
C SER A 26 3.61 16.98 -11.18
N ARG A 27 2.60 16.26 -10.67
CA ARG A 27 1.66 16.67 -9.62
C ARG A 27 1.39 15.51 -8.69
N ASP A 28 0.99 15.82 -7.46
CA ASP A 28 0.61 14.82 -6.46
C ASP A 28 -0.54 13.93 -6.99
N PHE A 29 -0.47 12.64 -6.68
CA PHE A 29 -1.55 11.71 -6.99
C PHE A 29 -2.65 11.90 -5.94
N ALA A 30 -3.83 12.36 -6.39
CA ALA A 30 -4.97 12.72 -5.55
C ALA A 30 -4.63 13.76 -4.45
N PRO A 31 -4.32 15.02 -4.84
CA PRO A 31 -4.12 16.08 -3.85
C PRO A 31 -5.46 16.31 -3.12
N GLN A 32 -5.50 15.93 -1.85
CA GLN A 32 -6.60 16.30 -0.94
C GLN A 32 -6.16 17.55 -0.17
N GLU A 33 -7.11 18.44 0.12
CA GLU A 33 -6.92 19.39 1.21
C GLU A 33 -6.74 18.60 2.51
N GLY A 34 -5.85 19.10 3.37
CA GLY A 34 -5.61 18.48 4.66
C GLY A 34 -6.87 18.35 5.51
N LEU A 35 -6.92 17.35 6.37
CA LEU A 35 -7.99 17.17 7.37
C LEU A 35 -7.98 18.29 8.43
N VAL A 36 -6.81 18.93 8.65
CA VAL A 36 -6.64 20.02 9.61
C VAL A 36 -7.07 21.35 8.99
N ALA A 37 -8.20 21.87 9.47
CA ALA A 37 -8.72 23.17 9.04
C ALA A 37 -7.77 24.32 9.43
N PRO A 38 -7.74 25.45 8.68
CA PRO A 38 -6.82 26.56 8.97
C PRO A 38 -6.84 27.05 10.44
N PRO A 39 -8.01 27.19 11.11
CA PRO A 39 -8.06 27.58 12.52
C PRO A 39 -7.46 26.55 13.50
N GLU A 40 -7.38 25.28 13.11
CA GLU A 40 -6.86 24.19 13.96
C GLU A 40 -5.34 24.05 13.90
N ARG A 41 -4.69 24.58 12.85
CA ARG A 41 -3.23 24.43 12.59
C ARG A 41 -2.30 24.81 13.75
N PRO A 42 -2.63 25.75 14.66
CA PRO A 42 -1.80 26.00 15.84
C PRO A 42 -1.76 24.82 16.82
N TRP A 43 -2.81 23.99 16.83
CA TRP A 43 -3.06 22.95 17.84
C TRP A 43 -2.93 21.54 17.26
N ARG A 44 -3.25 21.38 15.97
CA ARG A 44 -3.23 20.11 15.23
C ARG A 44 -2.27 20.22 14.07
N ALA A 45 -1.55 19.13 13.84
CA ALA A 45 -0.69 18.97 12.69
C ALA A 45 -1.00 17.62 12.05
N GLU A 46 -0.73 17.51 10.75
CA GLU A 46 -1.01 16.31 9.99
C GLU A 46 0.15 15.99 9.04
N LEU A 47 0.21 14.72 8.67
CA LEU A 47 1.17 14.18 7.71
C LEU A 47 0.38 13.23 6.82
N CYS A 48 0.15 13.66 5.58
CA CYS A 48 -0.54 12.84 4.60
C CYS A 48 0.27 11.58 4.26
N LEU A 49 -0.35 10.41 4.44
CA LEU A 49 0.23 9.12 4.08
C LEU A 49 -0.26 8.60 2.72
N ASN A 50 -0.95 9.42 1.93
CA ASN A 50 -1.32 9.10 0.55
C ASN A 50 -0.09 8.98 -0.36
N GLY A 51 -0.27 8.38 -1.52
CA GLY A 51 0.78 8.09 -2.48
C GLY A 51 1.11 6.61 -2.56
N ARG A 52 2.37 6.25 -2.75
CA ARG A 52 2.75 4.87 -3.10
C ARG A 52 3.00 4.01 -1.86
N TRP A 53 2.34 2.86 -1.80
CA TRP A 53 2.53 1.83 -0.79
C TRP A 53 3.01 0.54 -1.46
N GLN A 54 3.81 -0.24 -0.75
CA GLN A 54 4.12 -1.61 -1.20
C GLN A 54 2.87 -2.46 -1.02
N PHE A 55 2.62 -3.35 -1.97
CA PHE A 55 1.47 -4.23 -1.95
C PHE A 55 1.89 -5.68 -2.20
N GLN A 56 1.40 -6.58 -1.37
CA GLN A 56 1.51 -8.03 -1.56
C GLN A 56 0.09 -8.59 -1.69
N PRO A 57 -0.39 -8.87 -2.92
CA PRO A 57 -1.70 -9.49 -3.13
C PRO A 57 -1.70 -10.92 -2.60
N VAL A 58 -2.81 -11.34 -2.02
CA VAL A 58 -3.03 -12.70 -1.52
C VAL A 58 -4.38 -13.21 -2.04
N PRO A 59 -4.40 -14.32 -2.80
CA PRO A 59 -5.66 -14.92 -3.23
C PRO A 59 -6.36 -15.59 -2.04
N LEU A 60 -7.66 -15.83 -2.16
CA LEU A 60 -8.36 -16.70 -1.21
C LEU A 60 -7.80 -18.13 -1.25
N PRO A 61 -7.84 -18.85 -0.12
CA PRO A 61 -7.58 -20.29 -0.13
C PRO A 61 -8.51 -20.99 -1.13
N ALA A 62 -8.01 -22.02 -1.81
CA ALA A 62 -8.81 -22.82 -2.72
C ALA A 62 -10.02 -23.42 -1.98
N GLY A 63 -11.23 -23.26 -2.53
CA GLY A 63 -12.46 -23.76 -1.92
C GLY A 63 -12.97 -22.95 -0.72
N TYR A 64 -12.45 -21.74 -0.48
CA TYR A 64 -12.93 -20.89 0.60
C TYR A 64 -14.41 -20.49 0.42
N ASP A 65 -15.24 -20.75 1.43
CA ASP A 65 -16.62 -20.26 1.49
C ASP A 65 -16.65 -18.91 2.21
N VAL A 66 -17.05 -17.87 1.48
CA VAL A 66 -17.19 -16.48 1.96
C VAL A 66 -18.16 -16.34 3.13
N LYS A 67 -19.05 -17.31 3.36
CA LYS A 67 -19.96 -17.32 4.50
C LYS A 67 -19.26 -17.56 5.84
N ASN A 68 -18.02 -18.06 5.81
CA ASN A 68 -17.23 -18.35 7.01
C ASN A 68 -16.51 -17.11 7.59
N GLY A 69 -16.83 -15.91 7.10
CA GLY A 69 -16.22 -14.65 7.54
C GLY A 69 -14.94 -14.31 6.78
N PRO A 70 -14.06 -13.46 7.32
CA PRO A 70 -12.76 -13.16 6.72
C PRO A 70 -11.74 -14.31 6.98
N PRO A 71 -11.02 -14.79 5.95
CA PRO A 71 -9.99 -15.82 6.15
C PRO A 71 -8.79 -15.27 6.92
N ALA A 72 -8.00 -16.17 7.50
CA ALA A 72 -6.71 -15.79 8.08
C ALA A 72 -5.75 -15.32 6.98
N LEU A 73 -5.19 -14.12 7.16
CA LEU A 73 -4.18 -13.57 6.26
C LEU A 73 -2.79 -14.14 6.62
N PRO A 74 -2.12 -14.92 5.75
CA PRO A 74 -0.77 -15.41 6.02
C PRO A 74 0.22 -14.24 6.15
N PRO A 75 1.30 -14.39 6.95
CA PRO A 75 2.30 -13.33 7.12
C PRO A 75 2.95 -12.95 5.77
N PRO A 76 3.36 -11.68 5.60
CA PRO A 76 3.96 -11.22 4.35
C PRO A 76 5.32 -11.89 4.14
N THR A 77 5.68 -12.16 2.90
CA THR A 77 6.92 -12.83 2.53
C THR A 77 7.80 -11.88 1.71
N PRO A 78 9.14 -11.96 1.80
CA PRO A 78 10.01 -11.08 1.02
C PRO A 78 9.77 -11.14 -0.49
N ALA A 79 9.43 -12.33 -1.02
CA ALA A 79 9.16 -12.55 -2.44
C ALA A 79 7.73 -12.19 -2.87
N GLY A 80 6.80 -12.01 -1.93
CA GLY A 80 5.39 -11.74 -2.23
C GLY A 80 5.08 -10.27 -2.57
N TRP A 81 6.00 -9.35 -2.27
CA TRP A 81 5.82 -7.94 -2.59
C TRP A 81 5.85 -7.70 -4.10
N SER A 82 4.78 -7.11 -4.63
CA SER A 82 4.71 -6.73 -6.04
C SER A 82 5.78 -5.69 -6.39
N LYS A 83 6.30 -5.78 -7.61
CA LYS A 83 7.17 -4.75 -8.20
C LYS A 83 6.42 -3.43 -8.42
N THR A 84 5.09 -3.50 -8.61
CA THR A 84 4.23 -2.34 -8.78
C THR A 84 3.68 -1.92 -7.42
N PRO A 85 3.92 -0.67 -6.95
CA PRO A 85 3.29 -0.18 -5.74
C PRO A 85 1.81 0.15 -5.99
N ILE A 86 0.97 -0.06 -4.98
CA ILE A 86 -0.40 0.46 -4.97
C ILE A 86 -0.36 1.96 -4.67
N ARG A 87 -1.26 2.73 -5.28
CA ARG A 87 -1.42 4.17 -5.01
C ARG A 87 -2.61 4.34 -4.09
N ILE A 88 -2.42 4.99 -2.95
CA ILE A 88 -3.48 5.26 -1.98
C ILE A 88 -3.89 6.73 -2.11
N PRO A 89 -5.19 7.04 -2.22
CA PRO A 89 -6.32 6.10 -2.26
C PRO A 89 -6.49 5.42 -3.63
N SER A 90 -6.77 4.11 -3.65
CA SER A 90 -7.18 3.38 -4.86
C SER A 90 -7.58 1.95 -4.49
N PRO A 91 -8.65 1.41 -5.09
CA PRO A 91 -8.92 -0.03 -5.06
C PRO A 91 -7.89 -0.79 -5.92
N TRP A 92 -7.39 -1.93 -5.44
CA TRP A 92 -6.38 -2.71 -6.17
C TRP A 92 -6.92 -3.42 -7.41
N ASN A 93 -8.22 -3.73 -7.45
CA ASN A 93 -8.90 -4.39 -8.57
C ASN A 93 -9.50 -3.38 -9.57
N VAL A 94 -9.02 -2.14 -9.60
CA VAL A 94 -9.55 -1.05 -10.45
C VAL A 94 -9.72 -1.43 -11.92
N ASN A 95 -8.82 -2.29 -12.44
CA ASN A 95 -8.85 -2.77 -13.81
C ASN A 95 -10.16 -3.53 -14.16
N SER A 96 -10.82 -4.16 -13.18
CA SER A 96 -11.98 -5.02 -13.44
C SER A 96 -13.29 -4.26 -13.60
N PHE A 97 -13.33 -2.96 -13.26
CA PHE A 97 -14.57 -2.19 -13.25
C PHE A 97 -14.43 -0.75 -13.76
N SER A 98 -13.23 -0.31 -14.15
CA SER A 98 -13.03 1.00 -14.79
C SER A 98 -12.22 0.86 -16.06
N ALA A 99 -12.59 1.60 -17.10
CA ALA A 99 -11.82 1.74 -18.34
C ALA A 99 -11.15 3.13 -18.46
N GLY A 100 -11.14 3.93 -17.38
CA GLY A 100 -10.66 5.32 -17.37
C GLY A 100 -11.69 6.34 -16.87
N ASP A 101 -12.98 5.98 -16.92
CA ASP A 101 -14.09 6.78 -16.39
C ASP A 101 -14.67 6.09 -15.14
N GLY A 102 -13.94 6.13 -14.02
CA GLY A 102 -14.49 5.76 -12.72
C GLY A 102 -15.31 6.93 -12.20
N GLY A 103 -16.64 6.80 -12.09
CA GLY A 103 -17.60 7.86 -11.73
C GLY A 103 -17.08 8.89 -10.71
N ASP A 104 -17.23 8.61 -9.41
CA ASP A 104 -16.88 9.55 -8.33
C ASP A 104 -15.37 9.69 -8.06
N PHE A 105 -14.54 8.79 -8.60
CA PHE A 105 -13.08 8.81 -8.42
C PHE A 105 -12.34 8.46 -9.72
N ARG A 106 -11.45 9.36 -10.18
CA ARG A 106 -10.58 9.12 -11.35
C ARG A 106 -9.62 7.95 -11.11
N CYS A 107 -10.06 6.77 -11.50
CA CYS A 107 -9.40 5.50 -11.28
C CYS A 107 -9.00 4.91 -12.64
N PHE A 108 -7.74 5.08 -13.04
CA PHE A 108 -7.25 4.53 -14.32
C PHE A 108 -6.72 3.10 -14.14
N PRO A 109 -7.05 2.16 -15.04
CA PRO A 109 -6.41 0.85 -15.11
C PRO A 109 -4.90 0.99 -15.16
N SER A 110 -4.20 0.41 -14.18
CA SER A 110 -2.78 0.70 -13.98
C SER A 110 -2.05 -0.29 -13.07
N TYR A 111 -2.72 -1.35 -12.65
CA TYR A 111 -2.14 -2.41 -11.84
C TYR A 111 -2.00 -3.71 -12.64
N PRO A 112 -1.15 -4.65 -12.23
CA PRO A 112 -1.09 -5.97 -12.86
C PRO A 112 -2.45 -6.67 -12.84
N VAL A 113 -2.87 -7.24 -13.98
CA VAL A 113 -4.15 -7.99 -14.10
C VAL A 113 -4.28 -9.09 -13.05
N ALA A 114 -3.16 -9.71 -12.65
CA ALA A 114 -3.14 -10.72 -11.60
C ALA A 114 -3.69 -10.22 -10.23
N TRP A 115 -3.72 -8.91 -9.98
CA TRP A 115 -4.30 -8.35 -8.74
C TRP A 115 -5.82 -8.44 -8.71
N GLU A 116 -6.50 -8.63 -9.84
CA GLU A 116 -7.96 -8.78 -9.89
C GLU A 116 -8.44 -10.06 -9.20
N GLN A 117 -7.56 -11.07 -9.09
CA GLN A 117 -7.83 -12.32 -8.37
C GLN A 117 -7.52 -12.22 -6.88
N ALA A 118 -6.96 -11.10 -6.42
CA ALA A 118 -6.63 -10.89 -5.01
C ALA A 118 -7.86 -10.40 -4.26
N SER A 119 -8.26 -11.15 -3.23
CA SER A 119 -9.32 -10.75 -2.29
C SER A 119 -8.77 -10.31 -0.94
N MET A 120 -7.48 -10.48 -0.72
CA MET A 120 -6.76 -10.03 0.47
C MET A 120 -5.40 -9.46 0.07
N GLY A 121 -4.75 -8.75 0.98
CA GLY A 121 -3.38 -8.32 0.74
C GLY A 121 -2.75 -7.56 1.88
N TRP A 122 -1.43 -7.46 1.84
CA TRP A 122 -0.66 -6.60 2.73
C TRP A 122 -0.32 -5.29 2.06
N LEU A 123 -0.58 -4.19 2.75
CA LEU A 123 -0.10 -2.87 2.39
C LEU A 123 0.99 -2.44 3.37
N ARG A 124 2.09 -1.89 2.86
CA ARG A 124 3.20 -1.42 3.70
C ARG A 124 3.75 -0.09 3.22
N ARG A 125 3.95 0.83 4.17
CA ARG A 125 4.64 2.10 3.97
C ARG A 125 5.55 2.40 5.15
N ARG A 126 6.74 2.92 4.83
CA ARG A 126 7.63 3.55 5.82
C ARG A 126 7.42 5.05 5.77
N PHE A 127 7.38 5.70 6.93
CA PHE A 127 7.25 7.14 7.06
C PHE A 127 8.06 7.61 8.26
N ARG A 128 8.30 8.93 8.34
CA ARG A 128 9.00 9.55 9.46
C ARG A 128 8.06 10.52 10.15
N VAL A 129 7.89 10.37 11.46
CA VAL A 129 7.13 11.32 12.27
C VAL A 129 8.03 12.54 12.54
N PRO A 130 7.55 13.78 12.30
CA PRO A 130 8.32 14.98 12.63
C PRO A 130 8.72 15.01 14.10
N ALA A 131 9.99 15.23 14.41
CA ALA A 131 10.49 15.23 15.80
C ALA A 131 9.79 16.26 16.70
N ALA A 132 9.32 17.37 16.11
CA ALA A 132 8.56 18.41 16.80
C ALA A 132 7.19 17.94 17.34
N TRP A 133 6.72 16.75 16.94
CA TRP A 133 5.47 16.17 17.43
C TRP A 133 5.67 15.32 18.69
N ARG A 134 6.90 15.14 19.16
CA ARG A 134 7.18 14.36 20.37
C ARG A 134 6.45 14.95 21.58
N GLY A 135 5.85 14.06 22.38
CA GLY A 135 5.04 14.43 23.55
C GLY A 135 3.60 14.83 23.21
N ARG A 136 3.19 14.78 21.94
CA ARG A 136 1.79 14.95 21.52
C ARG A 136 1.10 13.60 21.38
N ARG A 137 -0.23 13.60 21.45
CA ARG A 137 -1.05 12.46 21.03
C ARG A 137 -0.94 12.29 19.52
N LEU A 138 -0.70 11.07 19.07
CA LEU A 138 -0.57 10.71 17.65
C LEU A 138 -1.67 9.73 17.29
N ALA A 139 -2.37 9.99 16.18
CA ALA A 139 -3.35 9.08 15.62
C ALA A 139 -3.08 8.84 14.14
N LEU A 140 -3.26 7.59 13.69
CA LEU A 140 -3.42 7.27 12.28
C LEU A 140 -4.90 7.39 11.93
N HIS A 141 -5.23 8.27 10.99
CA HIS A 141 -6.57 8.48 10.50
C HIS A 141 -6.74 7.80 9.13
N PHE A 142 -7.76 6.96 9.01
CA PHE A 142 -8.16 6.33 7.75
C PHE A 142 -9.55 6.84 7.37
N GLU A 143 -9.69 7.44 6.18
CA GLU A 143 -11.00 7.90 5.70
C GLU A 143 -11.93 6.74 5.37
N ALA A 144 -11.39 5.66 4.80
CA ALA A 144 -12.09 4.40 4.57
C ALA A 144 -11.10 3.27 4.28
N VAL A 145 -11.42 2.06 4.72
CA VAL A 145 -10.78 0.81 4.28
C VAL A 145 -11.89 -0.20 4.01
N ALA A 146 -11.97 -0.72 2.79
CA ALA A 146 -13.03 -1.63 2.39
C ALA A 146 -12.79 -3.06 2.90
N GLY A 147 -13.69 -3.54 3.75
CA GLY A 147 -13.72 -4.90 4.28
C GLY A 147 -13.03 -5.05 5.64
N ASP A 148 -12.58 -6.27 5.93
CA ASP A 148 -11.80 -6.57 7.13
C ASP A 148 -10.37 -6.04 6.98
N CYS A 149 -9.93 -5.24 7.96
CA CYS A 149 -8.57 -4.75 8.00
C CYS A 149 -7.97 -4.79 9.40
N ARG A 150 -6.64 -4.92 9.45
CA ARG A 150 -5.86 -4.89 10.69
C ARG A 150 -4.70 -3.93 10.51
N VAL A 151 -4.51 -3.04 11.48
CA VAL A 151 -3.44 -2.03 11.42
C VAL A 151 -2.28 -2.46 12.30
N TRP A 152 -1.10 -2.48 11.72
CA TRP A 152 0.15 -2.81 12.39
C TRP A 152 1.11 -1.62 12.33
N LEU A 153 1.78 -1.35 13.45
CA LEU A 153 2.88 -0.38 13.50
C LEU A 153 4.07 -1.01 14.22
N ASN A 154 5.26 -0.92 13.61
CA ASN A 154 6.51 -1.44 14.19
C ASN A 154 6.45 -2.90 14.65
N GLY A 155 5.64 -3.72 13.97
CA GLY A 155 5.45 -5.15 14.26
C GLY A 155 4.39 -5.47 15.33
N LYS A 156 3.69 -4.46 15.88
CA LYS A 156 2.60 -4.64 16.83
C LYS A 156 1.25 -4.38 16.17
N GLN A 157 0.28 -5.29 16.32
CA GLN A 157 -1.10 -5.06 15.92
C GLN A 157 -1.72 -4.04 16.87
N LEU A 158 -2.35 -3.01 16.31
CA LEU A 158 -2.95 -1.92 17.08
C LEU A 158 -4.48 -1.97 17.06
N THR A 159 -5.07 -2.36 15.93
CA THR A 159 -6.53 -2.47 15.80
C THR A 159 -6.95 -3.49 14.75
N GLU A 160 -8.20 -3.89 14.83
CA GLU A 160 -8.98 -4.57 13.79
C GLU A 160 -10.20 -3.69 13.48
N HIS A 161 -10.60 -3.60 12.22
CA HIS A 161 -11.71 -2.78 11.78
C HIS A 161 -12.42 -3.45 10.59
N PHE A 162 -13.74 -3.52 10.65
CA PHE A 162 -14.59 -4.07 9.60
C PHE A 162 -15.68 -3.05 9.27
N ASP A 163 -15.52 -2.38 8.14
CA ASP A 163 -16.50 -1.48 7.54
C ASP A 163 -16.19 -1.39 6.04
N SER A 164 -16.79 -0.45 5.30
CA SER A 164 -16.40 -0.18 3.91
C SER A 164 -16.33 1.30 3.55
N PHE A 165 -16.86 2.18 4.39
CA PHE A 165 -17.06 3.59 4.05
C PHE A 165 -16.78 4.54 5.20
N LEU A 166 -16.81 4.07 6.45
CA LEU A 166 -16.66 4.92 7.62
C LEU A 166 -15.19 5.14 8.00
N PRO A 167 -14.83 6.37 8.38
CA PRO A 167 -13.51 6.67 8.86
C PRO A 167 -13.26 6.07 10.25
N PHE A 168 -12.01 5.78 10.55
CA PHE A 168 -11.59 5.36 11.89
C PHE A 168 -10.18 5.86 12.23
N GLU A 169 -9.91 5.97 13.52
CA GLU A 169 -8.63 6.42 14.06
C GLU A 169 -7.99 5.35 14.94
N VAL A 170 -6.66 5.30 14.89
CA VAL A 170 -5.85 4.40 15.71
C VAL A 170 -4.87 5.25 16.51
N ASP A 171 -4.94 5.22 17.85
CA ASP A 171 -3.94 5.87 18.68
C ASP A 171 -2.60 5.13 18.55
N VAL A 172 -1.57 5.85 18.15
CA VAL A 172 -0.22 5.31 17.91
C VAL A 172 0.83 5.96 18.79
N THR A 173 0.42 6.76 19.78
CA THR A 173 1.31 7.59 20.60
C THR A 173 2.47 6.79 21.19
N ASP A 174 2.18 5.63 21.78
CA ASP A 174 3.18 4.77 22.42
C ASP A 174 3.85 3.77 21.47
N ALA A 175 3.35 3.65 20.25
CA ALA A 175 3.85 2.69 19.26
C ALA A 175 4.92 3.30 18.32
N VAL A 176 5.05 4.63 18.29
CA VAL A 176 6.03 5.34 17.46
C VAL A 176 7.44 5.23 18.05
N ARG A 177 8.41 4.92 17.18
CA ARG A 177 9.84 4.95 17.50
C ARG A 177 10.44 6.27 17.01
N TRP A 178 11.00 7.05 17.93
CA TRP A 178 11.65 8.32 17.62
C TRP A 178 13.10 8.11 17.16
N GLY A 179 13.51 8.80 16.08
CA GLY A 179 14.89 8.73 15.56
C GLY A 179 15.08 7.89 14.29
N GLY A 180 14.03 7.21 13.83
CA GLY A 180 14.06 6.31 12.67
C GLY A 180 14.08 4.84 13.06
#